data_AF-A0AAT9LS94-F1
#
_entry.id   AF-A0AAT9LS94-F1
#
_cell.length_a   1.000
_cell.length_b   1.000
_cell.length_c   1.000
_cell.angle_alpha   90.00
_cell.angle_beta   90.00
_cell.angle_gamma   90.00
#
_symmetry.space_group_name_H-M   'P 1'
#
loop_
_entity.id
_entity.type
_entity.pdbx_description
1 polymer ?
#
loop_
_entity_poly.entity_id
_entity_poly.type
_entity_poly.pdbx_seq_one_letter_code
_entity_poly.pdbx_strand_id
1 'polypeptide(L)'
;MDDGQFGRSLRAQRETAGLTQRELAVRAGVSVRSLRYWENGKISTPRMASRQQIQQVLDGVPARAGDQVQIGVLGPLVVLGRTRELGLLRPKAAALLAILALQPNRDVGRDEITDVLWGEEPPASHRRLLRGHADAVRRMLGPMLSLTTTDRSCYRLNVECGQLDVLEFQAYAGRAAAAGSMGDLVRAYELYAASLDCWRGTPLVGFDRRLRQHSAALALAEQRLAVAREHADLGRRIGRRSAGPGHLG
;
A
#
# COMPACT_ATOMS: atom_id res chain seq x y z
N MET A 1 9.05 -25.52 7.43
CA MET A 1 8.92 -24.37 6.48
C MET A 1 9.76 -24.73 5.28
N ASP A 2 9.20 -24.64 4.08
CA ASP A 2 9.71 -25.28 2.85
C ASP A 2 11.10 -24.74 2.43
N ASP A 3 12.11 -25.61 2.44
CA ASP A 3 13.53 -25.29 2.19
C ASP A 3 13.77 -24.70 0.79
N GLY A 4 12.86 -24.93 -0.16
CA GLY A 4 12.92 -24.33 -1.50
C GLY A 4 12.29 -22.93 -1.61
N GLN A 5 11.51 -22.49 -0.61
CA GLN A 5 10.74 -21.25 -0.67
C GLN A 5 11.63 -20.00 -0.58
N PHE A 6 12.70 -20.05 0.22
CA PHE A 6 13.63 -18.94 0.39
C PHE A 6 14.32 -18.57 -0.93
N GLY A 7 14.89 -19.56 -1.64
CA GLY A 7 15.60 -19.32 -2.90
C GLY A 7 14.71 -18.76 -4.01
N ARG A 8 13.49 -19.31 -4.13
CA ARG A 8 12.48 -18.81 -5.09
C ARG A 8 12.04 -17.39 -4.77
N SER A 9 11.78 -17.10 -3.48
CA SER A 9 11.39 -15.76 -3.02
C SER A 9 12.49 -14.73 -3.28
N LEU A 10 13.74 -15.07 -2.93
CA LEU A 10 14.91 -14.22 -3.15
C LEU A 10 15.11 -13.88 -4.63
N ARG A 11 15.00 -14.89 -5.51
CA ARG A 11 15.09 -14.69 -6.96
C ARG A 11 13.99 -13.75 -7.46
N ALA A 12 12.75 -13.97 -7.03
CA ALA A 12 11.61 -13.15 -7.42
C ALA A 12 11.79 -11.69 -6.96
N GLN A 13 12.17 -11.46 -5.70
CA GLN A 13 12.43 -10.12 -5.18
C GLN A 13 13.55 -9.40 -5.94
N ARG A 14 14.65 -10.10 -6.27
CA ARG A 14 15.75 -9.55 -7.06
C ARG A 14 15.30 -9.16 -8.47
N GLU A 15 14.55 -10.03 -9.14
CA GLU A 15 14.05 -9.80 -10.50
C GLU A 15 13.05 -8.64 -10.53
N THR A 16 12.16 -8.54 -9.53
CA THR A 16 11.24 -7.39 -9.33
C THR A 16 12.01 -6.09 -9.08
N ALA A 17 13.09 -6.14 -8.30
CA ALA A 17 13.98 -5.00 -8.09
C ALA A 17 14.81 -4.62 -9.35
N GLY A 18 14.73 -5.43 -10.42
CA GLY A 18 15.46 -5.20 -11.66
C GLY A 18 16.98 -5.37 -11.53
N LEU A 19 17.44 -6.07 -10.50
CA LEU A 19 18.85 -6.32 -10.22
C LEU A 19 19.31 -7.63 -10.86
N THR A 20 20.51 -7.64 -11.42
CA THR A 20 21.23 -8.87 -11.75
C THR A 20 21.75 -9.54 -10.46
N GLN A 21 22.05 -10.84 -10.52
CA GLN A 21 22.70 -11.55 -9.40
C GLN A 21 24.00 -10.85 -8.96
N ARG A 22 24.75 -10.30 -9.92
CA ARG A 22 26.01 -9.59 -9.64
C ARG A 22 25.76 -8.29 -8.87
N GLU A 23 24.78 -7.49 -9.28
CA GLU A 23 24.48 -6.20 -8.65
C GLU A 23 23.95 -6.37 -7.22
N LEU A 24 23.03 -7.29 -6.99
CA LEU A 24 22.54 -7.58 -5.64
C LEU A 24 23.67 -8.07 -4.73
N ALA A 25 24.50 -8.98 -5.22
CA ALA A 25 25.62 -9.52 -4.45
C ALA A 25 26.64 -8.43 -4.06
N VAL A 26 27.00 -7.56 -5.01
CA VAL A 26 27.93 -6.44 -4.76
C VAL A 26 27.36 -5.46 -3.73
N ARG A 27 26.09 -5.06 -3.87
CA ARG A 27 25.45 -4.12 -2.93
C ARG A 27 25.28 -4.70 -1.53
N ALA A 28 25.01 -6.01 -1.43
CA ALA A 28 24.82 -6.69 -0.15
C ALA A 28 26.14 -7.17 0.49
N GLY A 29 27.29 -6.98 -0.18
CA GLY A 29 28.59 -7.46 0.34
C GLY A 29 28.69 -8.99 0.42
N VAL A 30 27.97 -9.73 -0.44
CA VAL A 30 28.00 -11.20 -0.50
C VAL A 30 28.59 -11.68 -1.83
N SER A 31 29.03 -12.94 -1.90
CA SER A 31 29.54 -13.49 -3.15
C SER A 31 28.41 -13.82 -4.14
N VAL A 32 28.62 -13.54 -5.44
CA VAL A 32 27.68 -13.91 -6.52
C VAL A 32 27.43 -15.43 -6.54
N ARG A 33 28.45 -16.22 -6.20
CA ARG A 33 28.33 -17.69 -6.11
C ARG A 33 27.39 -18.12 -4.99
N SER A 34 27.46 -17.47 -3.83
CA SER A 34 26.58 -17.71 -2.69
C SER A 34 25.13 -17.36 -3.03
N LEU A 35 24.91 -16.19 -3.62
CA LEU A 35 23.58 -15.76 -4.07
C LEU A 35 22.97 -16.75 -5.08
N ARG A 36 23.75 -17.19 -6.06
CA ARG A 36 23.31 -18.19 -7.05
C ARG A 36 22.97 -19.54 -6.41
N TYR A 37 23.69 -19.95 -5.37
CA TYR A 37 23.40 -21.20 -4.65
C TYR A 37 22.14 -21.10 -3.80
N TRP A 38 21.84 -19.92 -3.25
CA TRP A 38 20.60 -19.65 -2.56
C TRP A 38 19.40 -19.64 -3.52
N GLU A 39 19.48 -18.91 -4.62
CA GLU A 39 18.39 -18.81 -5.61
C GLU A 39 18.04 -20.16 -6.26
N ASN A 40 19.06 -21.01 -6.48
CA ASN A 40 18.86 -22.33 -7.07
C ASN A 40 18.55 -23.42 -6.02
N GLY A 41 18.36 -23.06 -4.76
CA GLY A 41 18.04 -24.01 -3.69
C GLY A 41 19.16 -24.99 -3.33
N LYS A 42 20.40 -24.76 -3.79
CA LYS A 42 21.57 -25.57 -3.40
C LYS A 42 21.98 -25.34 -1.95
N ILE A 43 21.68 -24.17 -1.41
CA ILE A 43 21.83 -23.83 0.02
C ILE A 43 20.53 -23.17 0.47
N SER A 44 19.74 -23.89 1.26
CA SER A 44 18.41 -23.43 1.73
C SER A 44 18.49 -22.49 2.94
N THR A 45 19.58 -22.60 3.72
CA THR A 45 19.76 -21.88 5.00
C THR A 45 21.07 -21.09 5.06
N PRO A 46 21.16 -19.94 4.36
CA PRO A 46 22.27 -19.01 4.58
C PRO A 46 22.37 -18.48 6.01
N ARG A 47 23.57 -18.01 6.37
CA ARG A 47 23.82 -17.30 7.63
C ARG A 47 22.89 -16.09 7.75
N MET A 48 22.38 -15.85 8.96
CA MET A 48 21.43 -14.76 9.25
C MET A 48 21.96 -13.38 8.85
N ALA A 49 23.25 -13.10 9.09
CA ALA A 49 23.88 -11.84 8.70
C ALA A 49 23.81 -11.60 7.18
N SER A 50 24.09 -12.62 6.36
CA SER A 50 24.02 -12.50 4.90
C SER A 50 22.58 -12.38 4.38
N ARG A 51 21.62 -13.01 5.06
CA ARG A 51 20.18 -12.80 4.77
C ARG A 51 19.77 -11.36 5.03
N GLN A 52 20.17 -10.80 6.18
CA GLN A 52 19.87 -9.42 6.53
C GLN A 52 20.49 -8.42 5.56
N GLN A 53 21.74 -8.62 5.14
CA GLN A 53 22.41 -7.75 4.17
C GLN A 53 21.70 -7.71 2.82
N ILE A 54 21.28 -8.88 2.32
CA ILE A 54 20.48 -8.96 1.08
C ILE A 54 19.14 -8.25 1.26
N GLN A 55 18.46 -8.49 2.39
CA GLN A 55 17.15 -7.92 2.64
C GLN A 55 17.23 -6.39 2.71
N GLN A 56 18.22 -5.83 3.40
CA GLN A 56 18.47 -4.39 3.47
C GLN A 56 18.66 -3.74 2.10
N VAL A 57 19.33 -4.43 1.17
CA VAL A 57 19.50 -3.93 -0.20
C VAL A 57 18.21 -4.02 -0.99
N LEU A 58 17.46 -5.12 -0.87
CA LEU A 58 16.18 -5.28 -1.57
C LEU A 58 15.13 -4.29 -1.05
N ASP A 59 15.10 -4.04 0.26
CA ASP A 59 14.22 -3.05 0.90
C ASP A 59 14.61 -1.61 0.54
N GLY A 60 15.89 -1.37 0.26
CA GLY A 60 16.44 -0.06 -0.09
C GLY A 60 16.42 0.27 -1.58
N VAL A 61 16.08 -0.68 -2.45
CA VAL A 61 15.88 -0.41 -3.89
C VAL A 61 14.45 0.08 -4.06
N PRO A 62 14.21 1.34 -4.43
CA PRO A 62 12.87 1.77 -4.79
C PRO A 62 12.41 0.89 -5.96
N ALA A 63 11.27 0.23 -5.79
CA ALA A 63 10.68 -0.59 -6.84
C ALA A 63 10.67 0.22 -8.14
N ARG A 64 11.13 -0.36 -9.26
CA ARG A 64 11.17 0.36 -10.54
C ARG A 64 9.77 0.94 -10.78
N ALA A 65 9.67 2.28 -10.81
CA ALA A 65 8.43 3.06 -10.87
C ALA A 65 7.51 2.77 -12.07
N GLY A 66 7.89 1.84 -12.95
CA GLY A 66 7.06 1.35 -14.05
C GLY A 66 6.40 0.01 -13.80
N ASP A 67 6.77 -0.82 -12.82
CA ASP A 67 6.33 -2.23 -12.77
C ASP A 67 5.32 -2.58 -11.68
N GLN A 68 5.14 -1.70 -10.69
CA GLN A 68 4.17 -1.93 -9.63
C GLN A 68 2.84 -1.28 -9.99
N VAL A 69 1.77 -2.07 -9.91
CA VAL A 69 0.42 -1.52 -9.96
C VAL A 69 0.18 -0.75 -8.67
N GLN A 70 -0.10 0.55 -8.80
CA GLN A 70 -0.45 1.41 -7.66
C GLN A 70 -1.91 1.79 -7.74
N ILE A 71 -2.64 1.60 -6.65
CA ILE A 71 -4.02 2.02 -6.50
C ILE A 71 -4.03 3.29 -5.64
N GLY A 72 -4.85 4.25 -6.04
CA GLY A 72 -5.08 5.43 -5.23
C GLY A 72 -6.55 5.71 -5.00
N VAL A 73 -6.98 5.78 -3.73
CA VAL A 73 -8.35 6.10 -3.31
C VAL A 73 -8.46 7.33 -2.39
N LEU A 74 -7.35 7.92 -1.97
CA LEU A 74 -7.30 9.16 -1.19
C LEU A 74 -7.50 10.42 -2.07
N GLY A 75 -8.48 10.33 -2.97
CA GLY A 75 -8.78 11.28 -4.04
C GLY A 75 -9.65 10.57 -5.10
N PRO A 76 -9.69 11.05 -6.35
CA PRO A 76 -10.23 10.26 -7.45
C PRO A 76 -9.55 8.88 -7.52
N LEU A 77 -10.34 7.83 -7.81
CA LEU A 77 -9.80 6.49 -8.00
C LEU A 77 -8.81 6.51 -9.17
N VAL A 78 -7.57 6.09 -8.92
CA VAL A 78 -6.56 5.89 -9.95
C VAL A 78 -5.95 4.51 -9.81
N VAL A 79 -5.59 3.91 -10.95
CA VAL A 79 -4.84 2.64 -11.01
C VAL A 79 -3.71 2.85 -12.03
N LEU A 80 -2.47 2.93 -11.53
CA LEU A 80 -1.27 3.22 -12.32
C LEU A 80 -0.46 1.94 -12.56
N GLY A 81 0.19 1.81 -13.72
CA GLY A 81 1.01 0.65 -14.11
C GLY A 81 1.68 0.84 -15.49
N ARG A 82 2.59 -0.09 -15.85
CA ARG A 82 3.68 0.01 -16.87
C ARG A 82 3.39 0.61 -18.24
N THR A 83 2.13 0.85 -18.60
CA THR A 83 1.73 1.68 -19.73
C THR A 83 0.25 2.00 -19.59
N ARG A 84 -0.10 3.26 -19.28
CA ARG A 84 -1.45 3.86 -19.41
C ARG A 84 -2.55 3.18 -18.60
N GLU A 85 -3.05 3.90 -17.58
CA GLU A 85 -4.39 3.75 -16.97
C GLU A 85 -5.10 2.45 -17.38
N LEU A 86 -4.85 1.36 -16.64
CA LEU A 86 -5.42 0.06 -16.95
C LEU A 86 -6.93 0.26 -17.14
N GLY A 87 -7.38 0.05 -18.39
CA GLY A 87 -8.60 0.64 -18.94
C GLY A 87 -9.77 0.68 -17.96
N LEU A 88 -10.29 1.90 -17.75
CA LEU A 88 -11.32 2.23 -16.75
C LEU A 88 -12.33 1.09 -16.57
N LEU A 89 -12.31 0.49 -15.38
CA LEU A 89 -13.31 -0.49 -14.97
C LEU A 89 -14.71 0.11 -15.17
N ARG A 90 -15.67 -0.74 -15.57
CA ARG A 90 -17.08 -0.35 -15.56
C ARG A 90 -17.46 0.16 -14.16
N PRO A 91 -18.39 1.11 -14.01
CA PRO A 91 -18.64 1.82 -12.75
C PRO A 91 -18.79 0.91 -11.51
N LYS A 92 -19.54 -0.21 -11.62
CA LYS A 92 -19.71 -1.15 -10.49
C LYS A 92 -18.46 -2.00 -10.19
N ALA A 93 -17.62 -2.31 -11.18
CA ALA A 93 -16.33 -2.96 -10.96
C ALA A 93 -15.32 -1.97 -10.35
N ALA A 94 -15.35 -0.70 -10.77
CA ALA A 94 -14.56 0.36 -10.15
C ALA A 94 -14.98 0.60 -8.70
N ALA A 95 -16.29 0.59 -8.42
CA ALA A 95 -16.83 0.73 -7.06
C ALA A 95 -16.44 -0.46 -6.17
N LEU A 96 -16.45 -1.69 -6.73
CA LEU A 96 -15.93 -2.88 -6.04
C LEU A 96 -14.45 -2.72 -5.67
N LEU A 97 -13.61 -2.28 -6.61
CA LEU A 97 -12.20 -2.06 -6.31
C LEU A 97 -12.03 -0.99 -5.23
N ALA A 98 -12.77 0.11 -5.34
CA ALA A 98 -12.69 1.21 -4.40
C ALA A 98 -13.06 0.80 -2.96
N ILE A 99 -14.17 0.07 -2.75
CA ILE A 99 -14.55 -0.38 -1.39
C ILE A 99 -13.51 -1.33 -0.78
N LEU A 100 -12.92 -2.20 -1.61
CA LEU A 100 -11.85 -3.10 -1.16
C LEU A 100 -10.54 -2.36 -0.88
N ALA A 101 -10.22 -1.32 -1.66
CA ALA A 101 -9.04 -0.48 -1.46
C ALA A 101 -9.18 0.46 -0.26
N LEU A 102 -10.40 0.84 0.15
CA LEU A 102 -10.62 1.51 1.44
C LEU A 102 -10.36 0.58 2.65
N GLN A 103 -10.39 -0.73 2.43
CA GLN A 103 -10.23 -1.77 3.45
C GLN A 103 -9.12 -2.77 3.09
N PRO A 104 -7.88 -2.30 2.92
CA PRO A 104 -6.81 -3.15 2.41
C PRO A 104 -6.54 -4.33 3.33
N ASN A 105 -6.26 -5.49 2.73
CA ASN A 105 -5.90 -6.73 3.42
C ASN A 105 -6.98 -7.25 4.40
N ARG A 106 -8.23 -6.78 4.29
CA ARG A 106 -9.38 -7.24 5.08
C ARG A 106 -10.40 -7.97 4.20
N ASP A 107 -11.13 -8.90 4.82
CA ASP A 107 -12.28 -9.52 4.17
C ASP A 107 -13.47 -8.57 4.20
N VAL A 108 -13.96 -8.22 3.02
CA VAL A 108 -15.19 -7.43 2.84
C VAL A 108 -16.30 -8.37 2.38
N GLY A 109 -17.39 -8.37 3.14
CA GLY A 109 -18.52 -9.27 2.92
C GLY A 109 -19.28 -8.96 1.63
N ARG A 110 -19.87 -9.99 1.02
CA ARG A 110 -20.75 -9.82 -0.16
C ARG A 110 -21.91 -8.86 0.09
N ASP A 111 -22.51 -8.88 1.27
CA ASP A 111 -23.69 -8.08 1.57
C ASP A 111 -23.31 -6.59 1.67
N GLU A 112 -22.19 -6.28 2.34
CA GLU A 112 -21.59 -4.93 2.36
C GLU A 112 -21.26 -4.44 0.95
N ILE A 113 -20.60 -5.28 0.14
CA ILE A 113 -20.31 -4.95 -1.26
C ILE A 113 -21.61 -4.74 -2.05
N THR A 114 -22.62 -5.56 -1.81
CA THR A 114 -23.91 -5.48 -2.51
C THR A 114 -24.63 -4.18 -2.18
N ASP A 115 -24.66 -3.79 -0.92
CA ASP A 115 -25.24 -2.51 -0.47
C ASP A 115 -24.50 -1.32 -1.10
N VAL A 116 -23.17 -1.34 -1.10
CA VAL A 116 -22.38 -0.27 -1.74
C VAL A 116 -22.67 -0.19 -3.25
N LEU A 117 -22.74 -1.34 -3.92
CA LEU A 117 -22.91 -1.39 -5.38
C LEU A 117 -24.35 -1.11 -5.82
N TRP A 118 -25.36 -1.60 -5.13
CA TRP A 118 -26.76 -1.53 -5.58
C TRP A 118 -27.71 -0.86 -4.59
N GLY A 119 -27.33 -0.71 -3.33
CA GLY A 119 -28.21 -0.23 -2.26
C GLY A 119 -29.35 -1.21 -2.00
N GLU A 120 -30.54 -0.66 -1.77
CA GLU A 120 -31.74 -1.41 -1.39
C GLU A 120 -32.34 -2.25 -2.52
N GLU A 121 -31.97 -2.00 -3.77
CA GLU A 121 -32.53 -2.67 -4.95
C GLU A 121 -31.48 -3.48 -5.74
N PRO A 122 -30.88 -4.52 -5.16
CA PRO A 122 -29.98 -5.40 -5.89
C PRO A 122 -30.75 -6.22 -6.94
N PRO A 123 -30.21 -6.37 -8.17
CA PRO A 123 -30.81 -7.28 -9.14
C PRO A 123 -30.87 -8.72 -8.61
N ALA A 124 -31.87 -9.50 -9.04
CA ALA A 124 -31.96 -10.92 -8.69
C ALA A 124 -30.66 -11.71 -9.01
N SER A 125 -29.89 -11.24 -10.00
CA SER A 125 -28.61 -11.82 -10.43
C SER A 125 -27.36 -11.16 -9.81
N HIS A 126 -27.48 -10.29 -8.80
CA HIS A 126 -26.36 -9.56 -8.17
C HIS A 126 -25.16 -10.46 -7.81
N ARG A 127 -25.38 -11.66 -7.27
CA ARG A 127 -24.30 -12.62 -6.96
C ARG A 127 -23.47 -13.01 -8.19
N ARG A 128 -24.12 -13.19 -9.35
CA ARG A 128 -23.45 -13.49 -10.62
C ARG A 128 -22.72 -12.27 -11.16
N LEU A 129 -23.36 -11.10 -11.09
CA LEU A 129 -22.77 -9.83 -11.51
C LEU A 129 -21.51 -9.50 -10.69
N LEU A 130 -21.57 -9.70 -9.37
CA LEU A 130 -20.44 -9.47 -8.47
C LEU A 130 -19.24 -10.34 -8.80
N ARG A 131 -19.44 -11.63 -9.13
CA ARG A 131 -18.35 -12.49 -9.63
C ARG A 131 -17.74 -11.91 -10.91
N GLY A 132 -18.58 -11.51 -11.87
CA GLY A 132 -18.11 -10.88 -13.11
C GLY A 132 -17.34 -9.57 -12.88
N HIS A 133 -17.75 -8.75 -11.90
CA HIS A 133 -17.01 -7.56 -11.49
C HIS A 133 -15.67 -7.91 -10.85
N ALA A 134 -15.64 -8.90 -9.95
CA ALA A 134 -14.39 -9.38 -9.35
C ALA A 134 -13.42 -9.93 -10.41
N ASP A 135 -13.92 -10.64 -11.41
CA ASP A 135 -13.10 -11.17 -12.51
C ASP A 135 -12.57 -10.06 -13.43
N ALA A 136 -13.34 -8.99 -13.64
CA ALA A 136 -12.85 -7.80 -14.33
C ALA A 136 -11.74 -7.09 -13.53
N VAL A 137 -11.92 -6.96 -12.20
CA VAL A 137 -10.89 -6.40 -11.31
C VAL A 137 -9.63 -7.27 -11.34
N ARG A 138 -9.74 -8.60 -11.21
CA ARG A 138 -8.59 -9.52 -11.29
C ARG A 138 -7.80 -9.37 -12.58
N ARG A 139 -8.49 -9.31 -13.72
CA ARG A 139 -7.84 -9.13 -15.03
C ARG A 139 -7.13 -7.79 -15.13
N MET A 140 -7.70 -6.74 -14.56
CA MET A 140 -7.09 -5.42 -14.53
C MET A 140 -5.85 -5.40 -13.63
N LEU A 141 -5.94 -5.93 -12.42
CA LEU A 141 -4.84 -5.97 -11.45
C LEU A 141 -3.66 -6.85 -11.93
N GLY A 142 -3.95 -7.85 -12.75
CA GLY A 142 -2.95 -8.78 -13.26
C GLY A 142 -2.27 -9.57 -12.13
N PRO A 143 -1.07 -10.13 -12.37
CA PRO A 143 -0.35 -10.91 -11.36
C PRO A 143 0.28 -10.06 -10.25
N MET A 144 0.25 -8.72 -10.37
CA MET A 144 0.95 -7.81 -9.45
C MET A 144 0.15 -7.54 -8.17
N LEU A 145 -1.18 -7.57 -8.23
CA LEU A 145 -2.08 -7.41 -7.09
C LEU A 145 -3.10 -8.53 -7.05
N SER A 146 -3.40 -9.05 -5.86
CA SER A 146 -4.24 -10.23 -5.70
C SER A 146 -5.60 -9.91 -5.08
N LEU A 147 -6.68 -10.18 -5.82
CA LEU A 147 -8.04 -10.16 -5.31
C LEU A 147 -8.50 -11.59 -4.98
N THR A 148 -8.41 -11.96 -3.70
CA THR A 148 -8.81 -13.28 -3.19
C THR A 148 -10.27 -13.31 -2.81
N THR A 149 -10.88 -14.50 -2.93
CA THR A 149 -12.20 -14.77 -2.36
C THR A 149 -12.00 -15.65 -1.13
N THR A 150 -12.42 -15.17 0.04
CA THR A 150 -12.36 -15.93 1.31
C THR A 150 -13.71 -16.60 1.54
N ASP A 151 -13.70 -17.89 1.92
CA ASP A 151 -14.89 -18.70 2.24
C ASP A 151 -16.04 -18.66 1.22
N ARG A 152 -15.69 -18.34 -0.03
CA ARG A 152 -16.65 -18.11 -1.12
C ARG A 152 -17.71 -17.04 -0.81
N SER A 153 -17.53 -16.17 0.18
CA SER A 153 -18.51 -15.16 0.62
C SER A 153 -17.92 -13.77 0.81
N CYS A 154 -16.60 -13.66 0.93
CA CYS A 154 -15.91 -12.38 1.12
C CYS A 154 -14.89 -12.15 0.00
N TYR A 155 -14.54 -10.88 -0.22
CA TYR A 155 -13.49 -10.47 -1.13
C TYR A 155 -12.43 -9.70 -0.34
N ARG A 156 -11.16 -9.95 -0.67
CA ARG A 156 -10.03 -9.28 -0.05
C ARG A 156 -9.05 -8.81 -1.12
N LEU A 157 -8.74 -7.53 -1.10
CA LEU A 157 -7.66 -6.96 -1.89
C LEU A 157 -6.36 -7.09 -1.08
N ASN A 158 -5.43 -7.88 -1.59
CA ASN A 158 -4.11 -8.07 -1.01
C ASN A 158 -3.12 -7.11 -1.66
N VAL A 159 -2.57 -6.22 -0.85
CA VAL A 159 -1.70 -5.11 -1.24
C VAL A 159 -0.59 -4.94 -0.21
N GLU A 160 0.60 -4.64 -0.70
CA GLU A 160 1.78 -4.28 0.09
C GLU A 160 1.93 -2.75 0.19
N CYS A 161 2.80 -2.30 1.10
CA CYS A 161 3.20 -0.90 1.15
C CYS A 161 3.84 -0.49 -0.19
N GLY A 162 3.49 0.69 -0.71
CA GLY A 162 3.91 1.12 -2.05
C GLY A 162 2.91 0.80 -3.17
N GLN A 163 1.90 -0.04 -2.90
CA GLN A 163 0.88 -0.44 -3.88
C GLN A 163 -0.47 0.26 -3.69
N LEU A 164 -0.67 0.92 -2.54
CA LEU A 164 -1.92 1.59 -2.19
C LEU A 164 -1.66 2.84 -1.33
N ASP A 165 -2.19 3.99 -1.75
CA ASP A 165 -2.03 5.28 -1.05
C ASP A 165 -2.56 5.27 0.40
N VAL A 166 -3.60 4.48 0.70
CA VAL A 166 -4.09 4.26 2.07
C VAL A 166 -3.03 3.63 2.97
N LEU A 167 -2.31 2.62 2.48
CA LEU A 167 -1.25 1.96 3.27
C LEU A 167 -0.05 2.88 3.46
N GLU A 168 0.30 3.67 2.44
CA GLU A 168 1.37 4.67 2.54
C GLU A 168 1.02 5.76 3.56
N PHE A 169 -0.20 6.31 3.49
CA PHE A 169 -0.72 7.28 4.45
C PHE A 169 -0.59 6.77 5.90
N GLN A 170 -1.08 5.56 6.15
CA GLN A 170 -1.04 4.93 7.47
C GLN A 170 0.38 4.61 7.93
N ALA A 171 1.25 4.16 7.03
CA ALA A 171 2.65 3.87 7.34
C ALA A 171 3.41 5.14 7.73
N TYR A 172 3.24 6.24 7.00
CA TYR A 172 3.84 7.52 7.35
C TYR A 172 3.32 8.05 8.68
N ALA A 173 2.00 8.02 8.92
CA ALA A 173 1.41 8.45 10.18
C ALA A 173 1.92 7.62 11.38
N GLY A 174 2.03 6.30 11.23
CA GLY A 174 2.57 5.43 12.27
C GLY A 174 4.04 5.71 12.58
N ARG A 175 4.87 5.93 11.55
CA ARG A 175 6.28 6.31 11.71
C ARG A 175 6.43 7.68 12.36
N ALA A 176 5.55 8.63 12.03
CA ALA A 176 5.54 9.96 12.64
C ALA A 176 5.24 9.89 14.13
N ALA A 177 4.21 9.12 14.52
CA ALA A 177 3.87 8.90 15.93
C ALA A 177 5.02 8.24 16.71
N ALA A 178 5.70 7.26 16.10
CA ALA A 178 6.86 6.60 16.69
C ALA A 178 8.04 7.58 16.90
N ALA A 179 8.35 8.40 15.89
CA ALA A 179 9.40 9.43 15.99
C ALA A 179 9.07 10.46 17.09
N GLY A 180 7.81 10.90 17.17
CA GLY A 180 7.34 11.83 18.20
C GLY A 180 7.47 11.27 19.61
N SER A 181 7.15 9.98 19.80
CA SER A 181 7.31 9.26 21.07
C SER A 181 8.78 9.13 21.49
N MET A 182 9.70 9.08 20.53
CA MET A 182 11.15 9.09 20.76
C MET A 182 11.74 10.50 20.96
N GLY A 183 10.90 11.55 20.88
CA GLY A 183 11.32 12.94 21.05
C GLY A 183 11.88 13.61 19.79
N ASP A 184 11.94 12.90 18.66
CA ASP A 184 12.37 13.47 17.38
C ASP A 184 11.22 14.21 16.71
N LEU A 185 10.96 15.43 17.20
CA LEU A 185 9.83 16.25 16.77
C LEU A 185 9.95 16.70 15.31
N VAL A 186 11.17 16.96 14.83
CA VAL A 186 11.42 17.40 13.45
C VAL A 186 11.10 16.26 12.50
N ARG A 187 11.57 15.04 12.80
CA ARG A 187 11.26 13.87 11.98
C ARG A 187 9.78 13.53 12.00
N ALA A 188 9.13 13.64 13.15
CA ALA A 188 7.68 13.45 13.26
C ALA A 188 6.91 14.43 12.40
N TYR A 189 7.30 15.71 12.41
CA TYR A 189 6.69 16.76 11.58
C TYR A 189 6.80 16.43 10.07
N GLU A 190 8.00 16.11 9.58
CA GLU A 190 8.20 15.72 8.17
C GLU A 190 7.39 14.49 7.75
N LEU A 191 7.30 13.49 8.63
CA LEU A 191 6.57 12.25 8.33
C LEU A 191 5.05 12.48 8.33
N TYR A 192 4.52 13.34 9.20
CA TYR A 192 3.10 13.72 9.12
C TYR A 192 2.81 14.55 7.87
N ALA A 193 3.73 15.41 7.42
CA ALA A 193 3.60 16.10 6.14
C ALA A 193 3.52 15.10 4.97
N ALA A 194 4.47 14.16 4.90
CA ALA A 194 4.49 13.11 3.87
C ALA A 194 3.23 12.23 3.89
N SER A 195 2.67 11.96 5.08
CA SER A 195 1.38 11.28 5.23
C SER A 195 0.24 12.08 4.59
N LEU A 196 0.16 13.39 4.85
CA LEU A 196 -0.87 14.26 4.26
C LEU A 196 -0.73 14.39 2.74
N ASP A 197 0.49 14.35 2.21
CA ASP A 197 0.75 14.43 0.76
C ASP A 197 0.23 13.23 -0.03
N CYS A 198 -0.05 12.10 0.62
CA CYS A 198 -0.76 10.97 -0.02
C CYS A 198 -2.19 11.35 -0.46
N TRP A 199 -2.77 12.40 0.10
CA TRP A 199 -4.14 12.84 -0.21
C TRP A 199 -4.18 13.77 -1.43
N ARG A 200 -4.82 13.29 -2.49
CA ARG A 200 -5.02 14.00 -3.76
C ARG A 200 -6.34 14.77 -3.83
N GLY A 201 -7.15 14.74 -2.77
CA GLY A 201 -8.41 15.49 -2.70
C GLY A 201 -9.46 14.81 -1.82
N THR A 202 -10.73 14.96 -2.21
CA THR A 202 -11.86 14.24 -1.60
C THR A 202 -11.83 12.77 -2.04
N PRO A 203 -11.79 11.80 -1.10
CA PRO A 203 -11.82 10.38 -1.43
C PRO A 203 -12.99 10.01 -2.33
N LEU A 204 -12.69 9.24 -3.38
CA LEU A 204 -13.65 8.65 -4.29
C LEU A 204 -14.63 9.68 -4.90
N VAL A 205 -14.16 10.91 -5.12
CA VAL A 205 -14.91 11.88 -5.93
C VAL A 205 -15.25 11.26 -7.29
N GLY A 206 -16.49 11.45 -7.74
CA GLY A 206 -17.02 10.81 -8.95
C GLY A 206 -17.76 9.48 -8.71
N PHE A 207 -17.69 8.90 -7.51
CA PHE A 207 -18.50 7.72 -7.15
C PHE A 207 -19.82 8.07 -6.46
N ASP A 208 -20.74 7.11 -6.42
CA ASP A 208 -22.02 7.19 -5.70
C ASP A 208 -21.85 7.62 -4.24
N ARG A 209 -22.83 8.37 -3.72
CA ARG A 209 -22.83 8.89 -2.35
C ARG A 209 -22.65 7.78 -1.30
N ARG A 210 -23.25 6.61 -1.50
CA ARG A 210 -23.13 5.44 -0.60
C ARG A 210 -21.67 5.06 -0.36
N LEU A 211 -20.88 4.96 -1.42
CA LEU A 211 -19.46 4.63 -1.31
C LEU A 211 -18.66 5.75 -0.63
N ARG A 212 -18.95 7.02 -0.96
CA ARG A 212 -18.27 8.16 -0.32
C ARG A 212 -18.60 8.34 1.16
N GLN A 213 -19.78 7.88 1.59
CA GLN A 213 -20.24 7.90 2.99
C GLN A 213 -20.07 6.56 3.70
N HIS A 214 -19.40 5.61 3.06
CA HIS A 214 -19.09 4.33 3.69
C HIS A 214 -18.24 4.56 4.95
N SER A 215 -18.45 3.76 5.99
CA SER A 215 -17.74 3.89 7.27
C SER A 215 -16.22 3.91 7.11
N ALA A 216 -15.68 3.07 6.22
CA ALA A 216 -14.25 3.04 5.89
C ALA A 216 -13.74 4.38 5.30
N ALA A 217 -14.53 5.03 4.44
CA ALA A 217 -14.15 6.33 3.86
C ALA A 217 -14.21 7.44 4.92
N LEU A 218 -15.24 7.42 5.78
CA LEU A 218 -15.38 8.37 6.88
C LEU A 218 -14.24 8.21 7.91
N ALA A 219 -13.90 6.97 8.28
CA ALA A 219 -12.80 6.68 9.18
C ALA A 219 -11.45 7.18 8.64
N LEU A 220 -11.19 7.04 7.33
CA LEU A 220 -9.99 7.62 6.72
C LEU A 220 -10.00 9.15 6.76
N ALA A 221 -11.14 9.79 6.54
CA ALA A 221 -11.27 11.24 6.64
C ALA A 221 -11.01 11.74 8.07
N GLU A 222 -11.50 11.02 9.09
CA GLU A 222 -11.21 11.29 10.50
C GLU A 222 -9.72 11.11 10.82
N GLN A 223 -9.10 10.04 10.32
CA GLN A 223 -7.65 9.82 10.45
C GLN A 223 -6.84 10.97 9.84
N ARG A 224 -7.23 11.47 8.66
CA ARG A 224 -6.59 12.65 8.04
C ARG A 224 -6.66 13.87 8.94
N LEU A 225 -7.82 14.12 9.55
CA LEU A 225 -8.01 15.26 10.45
C LEU A 225 -7.13 15.13 11.69
N ALA A 226 -7.01 13.93 12.26
CA ALA A 226 -6.11 13.66 13.38
C ALA A 226 -4.64 13.92 13.00
N VAL A 227 -4.19 13.39 11.87
CA VAL A 227 -2.83 13.63 11.34
C VAL A 227 -2.56 15.12 11.10
N ALA A 228 -3.52 15.85 10.52
CA ALA A 228 -3.38 17.28 10.27
C ALA A 228 -3.25 18.10 11.56
N ARG A 229 -3.97 17.71 12.62
CA ARG A 229 -3.86 18.33 13.95
C ARG A 229 -2.47 18.09 14.54
N GLU A 230 -2.01 16.85 14.57
CA GLU A 230 -0.67 16.51 15.08
C GLU A 230 0.45 17.26 14.34
N HIS A 231 0.36 17.33 13.01
CA HIS A 231 1.29 18.08 12.18
C HIS A 231 1.33 19.57 12.55
N ALA A 232 0.16 20.21 12.68
CA ALA A 232 0.05 21.61 13.04
C ALA A 232 0.58 21.89 14.46
N ASP A 233 0.30 20.99 15.40
CA ASP A 233 0.72 21.10 16.80
C ASP A 233 2.25 20.98 16.93
N LEU A 234 2.86 20.04 16.21
CA LEU A 234 4.31 19.91 16.11
C LEU A 234 4.95 21.14 15.47
N GLY A 235 4.38 21.68 14.39
CA GLY A 235 4.86 22.90 13.76
C GLY A 235 4.92 24.08 14.75
N ARG A 236 3.90 24.24 15.60
CA ARG A 236 3.89 25.26 16.66
C ARG A 236 4.96 25.02 17.72
N ARG A 237 5.19 23.77 18.13
CA ARG A 237 6.23 23.40 19.12
C ARG A 237 7.64 23.65 18.59
N ILE A 238 7.90 23.29 17.34
CA ILE A 238 9.19 23.50 16.67
C ILE A 238 9.47 24.99 16.51
N GLY A 239 8.50 25.77 16.00
CA GLY A 239 8.65 27.22 15.82
C GLY A 239 8.89 27.99 17.13
N ARG A 240 8.25 27.58 18.23
CA ARG A 240 8.49 28.17 19.57
C ARG A 240 9.89 27.87 20.11
N ARG A 241 10.51 26.75 19.74
CA ARG A 241 11.90 26.41 20.13
C ARG A 241 12.94 27.19 19.33
N SER A 242 12.64 27.53 18.07
CA SER A 242 13.55 28.33 17.22
C SER A 242 13.49 29.82 17.57
N ALA A 243 12.35 30.30 18.08
CA ALA A 243 12.17 31.67 18.58
C ALA A 243 12.68 31.87 20.02
N GLY A 244 13.82 31.26 20.38
CA GLY A 244 14.46 31.45 21.70
C GLY A 244 14.57 32.93 22.08
N PRO A 245 14.52 33.27 23.39
CA PRO A 245 14.26 34.62 23.86
C PRO A 245 15.26 35.60 23.24
N GLY A 246 14.77 36.43 22.33
CA GLY A 246 15.49 37.61 21.89
C GLY A 246 15.83 38.42 23.12
N HIS A 247 17.12 38.55 23.39
CA HIS A 247 17.69 39.43 24.40
C HIS A 247 17.10 40.84 24.17
N LEU A 248 16.13 41.22 24.98
CA LEU A 248 15.80 42.63 25.20
C LEU A 248 16.84 43.13 26.21
N GLY A 249 17.96 43.61 25.67
CA GLY A 249 18.91 44.47 26.37
C GLY A 249 18.57 45.92 26.14
#